data_AF-A0AAF0DAN1-F1
#
_entry.id   AF-A0AAF0DAN1-F1
#
_cell.length_a   1.000
_cell.length_b   1.000
_cell.length_c   1.000
_cell.angle_alpha   90.00
_cell.angle_beta   90.00
_cell.angle_gamma   90.00
#
_symmetry.space_group_name_H-M   'P 1'
#
loop_
_entity.id
_entity.type
_entity.pdbx_description
1 polymer ?
#
loop_
_entity_poly.entity_id
_entity_poly.type
_entity_poly.pdbx_seq_one_letter_code
_entity_poly.pdbx_strand_id
1 'polypeptide(L)'
;MTLYYTLITFIFILILFIDSVNRVYRVQIELSAYSKDGSGAAAGALGSERMEVQARKFYSQRNMYLCGFTLFLSLILNRTYTMILEILRLEDRVKQYEGDKRAGGKDSARLAAAGDIGEIGRLKKELAARDRDIDVLKKQSEGLSREYNALSDKYSKENADDTPKKDR
;
A
#
# COMPACT_ATOMS: atom_id res chain seq x y z
N MET A 1 -3.72 5.57 -14.22
CA MET A 1 -3.22 6.96 -14.21
C MET A 1 -3.78 7.72 -13.00
N THR A 2 -5.10 7.75 -12.80
CA THR A 2 -5.78 8.50 -11.71
C THR A 2 -5.31 8.13 -10.30
N LEU A 3 -5.17 6.82 -9.97
CA LEU A 3 -4.68 6.37 -8.65
C LEU A 3 -3.23 6.76 -8.33
N TYR A 4 -2.37 6.84 -9.35
CA TYR A 4 -0.97 7.25 -9.15
C TYR A 4 -0.89 8.72 -8.74
N TYR A 5 -1.71 9.57 -9.35
CA TYR A 5 -1.83 10.96 -8.90
C TYR A 5 -2.36 11.05 -7.47
N THR A 6 -3.37 10.26 -7.10
CA THR A 6 -3.90 10.26 -5.72
C THR A 6 -2.87 9.78 -4.70
N LEU A 7 -2.03 8.80 -5.06
CA LEU A 7 -0.95 8.32 -4.20
C LEU A 7 0.18 9.34 -4.07
N ILE A 8 0.59 9.96 -5.19
CA ILE A 8 1.63 10.99 -5.22
C ILE A 8 1.18 12.23 -4.44
N THR A 9 -0.07 12.69 -4.62
CA THR A 9 -0.61 13.80 -3.85
C THR A 9 -0.74 13.44 -2.37
N PHE A 10 -1.15 12.21 -2.04
CA PHE A 10 -1.21 11.74 -0.65
C PHE A 10 0.17 11.80 0.03
N ILE A 11 1.23 11.32 -0.62
CA ILE A 11 2.60 11.38 -0.09
C ILE A 11 3.03 12.83 0.12
N PHE A 12 2.74 13.72 -0.82
CA PHE A 12 3.06 15.15 -0.70
C PHE A 12 2.33 15.79 0.48
N ILE A 13 1.03 15.53 0.63
CA ILE A 13 0.22 16.04 1.77
C ILE A 13 0.76 15.47 3.08
N LEU A 14 1.20 14.20 3.11
CA LEU A 14 1.79 13.57 4.30
C LEU A 14 3.09 14.26 4.73
N ILE A 15 3.97 14.59 3.77
CA ILE A 15 5.20 15.33 4.05
C ILE A 15 4.87 16.73 4.61
N LEU A 16 3.92 17.45 4.00
CA LEU A 16 3.49 18.76 4.48
C LEU A 16 2.87 18.71 5.88
N PHE A 17 2.18 17.62 6.21
CA PHE A 17 1.62 17.43 7.53
C PHE A 17 2.72 17.22 8.58
N ILE A 18 3.71 16.37 8.28
CA ILE A 18 4.86 16.15 9.17
C ILE A 18 5.63 17.47 9.36
N ASP A 19 5.85 18.24 8.30
CA ASP A 19 6.45 19.58 8.40
C ASP A 19 5.62 20.50 9.30
N SER A 20 4.30 20.53 9.11
CA SER A 20 3.38 21.34 9.93
C SER A 20 3.42 20.94 11.40
N VAL A 21 3.49 19.65 11.73
CA VAL A 21 3.63 19.14 13.10
C VAL A 21 4.98 19.55 13.69
N ASN A 22 6.08 19.35 12.95
CA ASN A 22 7.42 19.75 13.37
C ASN A 22 7.50 21.26 13.66
N ARG A 23 6.82 22.07 12.84
CA ARG A 23 6.72 23.52 13.05
C ARG A 23 5.91 23.87 14.31
N VAL A 24 4.75 23.25 14.53
CA VAL A 24 3.95 23.48 15.75
C VAL A 24 4.72 23.08 17.01
N TYR A 25 5.43 21.95 16.96
CA TYR A 25 6.25 21.47 18.07
C TYR A 25 7.37 22.46 18.39
N ARG A 26 8.10 22.94 17.37
CA ARG A 26 9.14 23.98 17.54
C ARG A 26 8.59 25.26 18.15
N VAL A 27 7.47 25.78 17.63
CA VAL A 27 6.83 27.01 18.14
C VAL A 27 6.37 26.85 19.60
N GLN A 28 5.89 25.66 19.98
CA GLN A 28 5.54 25.37 21.38
C GLN A 28 6.76 25.35 22.30
N ILE A 29 7.86 24.73 21.86
CA ILE A 29 9.11 24.70 22.62
C ILE A 29 9.65 26.13 22.81
N GLU A 30 9.77 26.91 21.73
CA GLU A 30 10.23 28.29 21.78
C GLU A 30 9.39 29.10 22.80
N LEU A 31 8.06 29.04 22.71
CA LEU A 31 7.16 29.74 23.64
C LEU A 31 7.34 29.25 25.11
N SER A 32 7.55 27.96 25.32
CA SER A 32 7.74 27.41 26.67
C SER A 32 9.08 27.82 27.29
N ALA A 33 10.13 28.00 26.48
CA ALA A 33 11.42 28.52 26.92
C ALA A 33 11.32 30.00 27.34
N TYR A 34 10.68 30.84 26.52
CA TYR A 34 10.42 32.26 26.85
C TYR A 34 9.55 32.43 28.10
N SER A 35 8.64 31.48 28.36
CA SER A 35 7.80 31.51 29.56
C SER A 35 8.55 31.12 30.83
N LYS A 36 9.70 30.43 30.72
CA LYS A 36 10.49 29.92 31.84
C LYS A 36 11.65 30.84 32.24
N ASP A 37 12.23 31.58 31.29
CA ASP A 37 13.29 32.60 31.52
C ASP A 37 12.75 33.99 31.93
N GLY A 38 11.43 34.13 32.08
CA GLY A 38 10.74 35.40 32.35
C GLY A 38 10.84 35.95 33.77
N SER A 39 11.90 35.66 34.53
CA SER A 39 12.19 36.37 35.79
C SER A 39 12.99 37.65 35.50
N GLY A 40 12.31 38.81 35.41
CA GLY A 40 12.83 39.97 36.14
C GLY A 40 12.83 41.40 35.58
N ALA A 41 12.73 41.75 34.28
CA ALA A 41 13.16 43.11 33.90
C ALA A 41 12.41 43.97 32.85
N ALA A 42 11.31 43.56 32.21
CA ALA A 42 10.76 44.36 31.09
C ALA A 42 9.23 44.41 30.95
N ALA A 43 8.51 44.85 31.99
CA ALA A 43 7.04 44.91 32.02
C ALA A 43 6.37 45.79 30.94
N GLY A 44 7.10 46.71 30.28
CA GLY A 44 6.54 47.60 29.24
C GLY A 44 6.64 47.07 27.80
N ALA A 45 7.60 46.18 27.49
CA ALA A 45 7.78 45.58 26.15
C ALA A 45 7.12 44.19 26.03
N LEU A 46 6.82 43.56 27.17
CA LEU A 46 6.22 42.22 27.30
C LEU A 46 4.83 42.06 26.67
N GLY A 47 4.07 43.14 26.46
CA GLY A 47 2.73 43.08 25.85
C GLY A 47 2.79 42.74 24.36
N SER A 48 3.69 43.37 23.62
CA SER A 48 3.88 43.15 22.18
C SER A 48 4.42 41.74 21.89
N GLU A 49 5.46 41.33 22.61
CA GLU A 49 6.10 40.03 22.43
C GLU A 49 5.16 38.86 22.79
N ARG A 50 4.39 38.96 23.88
CA ARG A 50 3.39 37.93 24.21
C ARG A 50 2.27 37.86 23.19
N MET A 51 1.87 38.98 22.59
CA MET A 51 0.83 39.01 21.55
C MET A 51 1.33 38.41 20.23
N GLU A 52 2.58 38.70 19.86
CA GLU A 52 3.22 38.13 18.65
C GLU A 52 3.39 36.61 18.76
N VAL A 53 3.85 36.11 19.91
CA VAL A 53 4.05 34.67 20.10
C VAL A 53 2.70 33.93 20.18
N GLN A 54 1.67 34.52 20.78
CA GLN A 54 0.32 33.95 20.74
C GLN A 54 -0.26 33.91 19.31
N ALA A 55 -0.01 34.94 18.50
CA ALA A 55 -0.39 34.93 17.09
C ALA A 55 0.31 33.78 16.34
N ARG A 56 1.63 33.63 16.48
CA ARG A 56 2.40 32.52 15.87
C ARG A 56 1.90 31.13 16.29
N LYS A 57 1.47 30.97 17.55
CA LYS A 57 0.84 29.73 18.05
C LYS A 57 -0.50 29.46 17.35
N PHE A 58 -1.37 30.47 17.24
CA PHE A 58 -2.65 30.32 16.53
C PHE A 58 -2.45 29.99 15.05
N TYR A 59 -1.50 30.63 14.37
CA TYR A 59 -1.22 30.36 12.96
C TYR A 59 -0.69 28.94 12.74
N SER A 60 0.29 28.51 13.53
CA SER A 60 0.87 27.17 13.39
C SER A 60 -0.15 26.07 13.71
N GLN A 61 -0.97 26.23 14.75
CA GLN A 61 -2.05 25.29 15.07
C GLN A 61 -3.09 25.18 13.95
N ARG A 62 -3.59 26.31 13.44
CA ARG A 62 -4.59 26.31 12.35
C ARG A 62 -4.05 25.67 11.08
N ASN A 63 -2.81 25.97 10.72
CA ASN A 63 -2.19 25.41 9.52
C ASN A 63 -1.96 23.88 9.67
N MET A 64 -1.61 23.41 10.88
CA MET A 64 -1.50 21.97 11.16
C MET A 64 -2.87 21.28 11.07
N TYR A 65 -3.94 21.88 11.59
CA TYR A 65 -5.29 21.32 11.47
C TYR A 65 -5.79 21.31 10.03
N LEU A 66 -5.51 22.35 9.23
CA LEU A 66 -5.87 22.40 7.81
C LEU A 66 -5.17 21.29 7.01
N CYS A 67 -3.87 21.12 7.25
CA CYS A 67 -3.09 20.04 6.62
C CYS A 67 -3.55 18.65 7.09
N GLY A 68 -3.85 18.49 8.38
CA GLY A 68 -4.38 17.24 8.95
C GLY A 68 -5.78 16.87 8.43
N PHE A 69 -6.67 17.85 8.28
CA PHE A 69 -7.98 17.64 7.67
C PHE A 69 -7.86 17.21 6.20
N THR A 70 -6.89 17.77 5.47
CA THR A 70 -6.63 17.41 4.07
C THR A 70 -6.15 15.97 3.95
N LEU A 71 -5.28 15.50 4.85
CA LEU A 71 -4.90 14.09 4.94
C LEU A 71 -6.10 13.19 5.23
N PHE A 72 -6.89 13.54 6.23
CA PHE A 72 -8.07 12.77 6.62
C PHE A 72 -9.08 12.68 5.48
N LEU A 73 -9.35 13.80 4.82
CA LEU A 73 -10.25 13.86 3.67
C LEU A 73 -9.71 13.03 2.51
N SER A 74 -8.40 13.05 2.25
CA SER A 74 -7.78 12.22 1.20
C SER A 74 -7.97 10.71 1.44
N LEU A 75 -7.83 10.26 2.70
CA LEU A 75 -8.09 8.87 3.07
C LEU A 75 -9.56 8.49 2.89
N ILE A 76 -10.48 9.34 3.36
CA ILE A 76 -11.92 9.13 3.18
C ILE A 76 -12.26 9.07 1.70
N LEU A 77 -11.76 10.03 0.90
CA LEU A 77 -12.07 10.12 -0.52
C LEU A 77 -11.61 8.86 -1.27
N ASN A 78 -10.43 8.33 -0.93
CA ASN A 78 -9.94 7.09 -1.52
C ASN A 78 -10.83 5.90 -1.13
N ARG A 79 -11.15 5.77 0.17
CA ARG A 79 -12.03 4.71 0.67
C ARG A 79 -13.42 4.77 0.07
N THR A 80 -14.04 5.95 0.01
CA THR A 80 -15.39 6.14 -0.53
C THR A 80 -15.40 6.00 -2.05
N TYR A 81 -14.35 6.42 -2.76
CA TYR A 81 -14.21 6.21 -4.21
C TYR A 81 -14.24 4.72 -4.56
N THR A 82 -13.43 3.90 -3.87
CA THR A 82 -13.44 2.44 -4.07
C THR A 82 -14.79 1.84 -3.69
N MET A 83 -15.37 2.23 -2.55
CA MET A 83 -16.66 1.74 -2.10
C MET A 83 -17.79 2.04 -3.10
N ILE A 84 -17.81 3.24 -3.68
CA ILE A 84 -18.79 3.63 -4.71
C ILE A 84 -18.64 2.75 -5.96
N LEU A 85 -17.40 2.51 -6.42
CA LEU A 85 -17.16 1.62 -7.56
C LEU A 85 -17.61 0.19 -7.28
N GLU A 86 -17.37 -0.32 -6.07
CA GLU A 86 -17.86 -1.63 -5.62
C GLU A 86 -19.38 -1.69 -5.63
N ILE A 87 -20.06 -0.68 -5.07
CA ILE A 87 -21.53 -0.60 -5.07
C ILE A 87 -22.08 -0.62 -6.50
N LEU A 88 -21.51 0.19 -7.40
CA LEU A 88 -21.96 0.25 -8.79
C LEU A 88 -21.72 -1.11 -9.52
N ARG A 89 -20.62 -1.81 -9.21
CA ARG A 89 -20.34 -3.14 -9.75
C ARG A 89 -21.33 -4.18 -9.21
N LEU A 90 -21.68 -4.08 -7.92
CA LEU A 90 -22.68 -4.93 -7.29
C LEU A 90 -24.07 -4.68 -7.90
N GLU A 91 -24.46 -3.43 -8.10
CA GLU A 91 -25.72 -3.07 -8.74
C GLU A 91 -25.82 -3.65 -10.16
N ASP A 92 -24.74 -3.57 -10.95
CA ASP A 92 -24.72 -4.16 -12.30
C ASP A 92 -24.79 -5.69 -12.27
N ARG A 93 -24.10 -6.36 -11.33
CA ARG A 93 -24.23 -7.82 -11.15
C ARG A 93 -25.65 -8.24 -10.77
N VAL A 94 -26.32 -7.49 -9.89
CA VAL A 94 -27.71 -7.78 -9.51
C VAL A 94 -28.62 -7.69 -10.75
N LYS A 95 -28.49 -6.63 -11.56
CA LYS A 95 -29.26 -6.49 -12.81
C LYS A 95 -28.99 -7.61 -13.81
N GLN A 96 -27.75 -8.12 -13.88
CA GLN A 96 -27.42 -9.29 -14.70
C GLN A 96 -28.18 -10.55 -14.22
N TYR A 97 -28.21 -10.78 -12.90
CA TYR A 97 -28.93 -11.93 -12.33
C TYR A 97 -30.45 -11.82 -12.48
N GLU A 98 -30.99 -10.61 -12.44
CA GLU A 98 -32.42 -10.34 -12.68
C GLU A 98 -32.82 -10.43 -14.17
N GLY A 99 -31.86 -10.70 -15.07
CA GLY A 99 -32.12 -10.90 -16.50
C GLY A 99 -32.37 -9.60 -17.28
N ASP A 100 -31.96 -8.45 -16.74
CA ASP A 100 -32.08 -7.17 -17.45
C ASP A 100 -31.12 -7.13 -18.65
N LYS A 101 -31.67 -6.96 -19.86
CA LYS A 101 -30.90 -6.93 -21.13
C LYS A 101 -29.97 -5.72 -21.25
N ARG A 102 -30.06 -4.75 -20.34
CA ARG A 102 -29.19 -3.57 -20.26
C ARG A 102 -27.96 -3.80 -19.38
N ALA A 103 -27.94 -4.87 -18.59
CA ALA A 103 -26.85 -5.19 -17.68
C ALA A 103 -25.63 -5.73 -18.45
N GLY A 104 -24.41 -5.41 -18.01
CA GLY A 104 -23.18 -5.82 -18.70
C GLY A 104 -22.84 -5.05 -19.99
N GLY A 105 -23.49 -3.89 -20.20
CA GLY A 105 -23.19 -2.99 -21.32
C GLY A 105 -21.83 -2.26 -21.20
N LYS A 106 -21.59 -1.31 -22.10
CA LYS A 106 -20.34 -0.54 -22.21
C LYS A 106 -19.93 0.17 -20.90
N ASP A 107 -20.91 0.56 -20.09
CA ASP A 107 -20.67 1.23 -18.81
C ASP A 107 -20.19 0.25 -17.72
N SER A 108 -20.67 -1.00 -17.72
CA SER A 108 -20.16 -2.08 -16.86
C SER A 108 -18.69 -2.39 -17.16
N ALA A 109 -18.31 -2.46 -18.44
CA ALA A 109 -16.93 -2.66 -18.85
C ALA A 109 -16.00 -1.51 -18.44
N ARG A 110 -16.49 -0.26 -18.48
CA ARG A 110 -15.74 0.91 -17.98
C ARG A 110 -15.59 0.89 -16.46
N LEU A 111 -16.63 0.47 -15.75
CA LEU A 111 -16.64 0.36 -14.30
C LEU A 111 -15.72 -0.78 -13.80
N ALA A 112 -15.68 -1.89 -14.55
CA ALA A 112 -14.69 -2.95 -14.36
C ALA A 112 -13.26 -2.41 -14.56
N ALA A 113 -12.99 -1.64 -15.62
CA ALA A 113 -11.67 -1.05 -15.82
C ALA A 113 -11.27 -0.02 -14.74
N ALA A 114 -12.23 0.70 -14.14
CA ALA A 114 -11.97 1.75 -13.15
C ALA A 114 -11.57 1.22 -11.76
N GLY A 115 -12.18 0.12 -11.30
CA GLY A 115 -11.88 -0.47 -9.99
C GLY A 115 -10.65 -1.40 -9.97
N ASP A 116 -10.13 -1.78 -11.14
CA ASP A 116 -9.09 -2.82 -11.25
C ASP A 116 -7.66 -2.30 -11.15
N ILE A 117 -7.42 -0.99 -10.98
CA ILE A 117 -6.03 -0.48 -11.01
C ILE A 117 -5.19 -0.98 -9.82
N GLY A 118 -5.79 -1.15 -8.64
CA GLY A 118 -5.13 -1.76 -7.48
C GLY A 118 -5.06 -3.29 -7.55
N GLU A 119 -6.11 -3.91 -8.09
CA GLU A 119 -6.22 -5.36 -8.17
C GLU A 119 -5.38 -5.95 -9.29
N ILE A 120 -5.26 -5.29 -10.45
CA ILE A 120 -4.34 -5.65 -11.55
C ILE A 120 -2.89 -5.61 -11.07
N GLY A 121 -2.50 -4.63 -10.25
CA GLY A 121 -1.15 -4.56 -9.69
C GLY A 121 -0.84 -5.74 -8.77
N ARG A 122 -1.80 -6.08 -7.89
CA ARG A 122 -1.70 -7.25 -6.99
C ARG A 122 -1.69 -8.56 -7.79
N LEU A 123 -2.62 -8.73 -8.72
CA LEU A 123 -2.75 -9.92 -9.56
C LEU A 123 -1.55 -10.11 -10.47
N LYS A 124 -0.97 -9.05 -11.05
CA LYS A 124 0.29 -9.16 -11.82
C LYS A 124 1.45 -9.62 -10.95
N LYS A 125 1.54 -9.11 -9.71
CA LYS A 125 2.59 -9.51 -8.76
C LYS A 125 2.43 -10.97 -8.34
N GLU A 126 1.19 -11.42 -8.15
CA GLU A 126 0.85 -12.81 -7.82
C GLU A 126 1.10 -13.74 -9.00
N LEU A 127 0.72 -13.36 -10.22
CA LEU A 127 0.99 -14.11 -11.45
C LEU A 127 2.50 -14.30 -11.65
N ALA A 128 3.28 -13.24 -11.52
CA ALA A 128 4.74 -13.30 -11.62
C ALA A 128 5.39 -14.13 -10.52
N ALA A 129 4.78 -14.24 -9.33
CA ALA A 129 5.24 -15.16 -8.29
C ALA A 129 4.94 -16.61 -8.66
N ARG A 130 3.73 -16.88 -9.17
CA ARG A 130 3.32 -18.23 -9.62
C ARG A 130 4.14 -18.73 -10.80
N ASP A 131 4.47 -17.88 -11.77
CA ASP A 131 5.33 -18.27 -12.89
C ASP A 131 6.73 -18.68 -12.42
N ARG A 132 7.31 -17.95 -11.45
CA ARG A 132 8.59 -18.33 -10.84
C ARG A 132 8.51 -19.65 -10.09
N ASP A 133 7.44 -19.87 -9.31
CA ASP A 133 7.25 -21.13 -8.59
C ASP A 133 7.14 -22.32 -9.56
N ILE A 134 6.42 -22.14 -10.67
CA ILE A 134 6.29 -23.17 -11.73
C ILE A 134 7.66 -23.49 -12.35
N ASP A 135 8.47 -22.47 -12.65
CA ASP A 135 9.80 -22.68 -13.21
C ASP A 135 10.75 -23.38 -12.23
N VAL A 136 10.66 -23.06 -10.93
CA VAL A 136 11.42 -23.74 -9.88
C VAL A 136 10.97 -25.20 -9.76
N LEU A 137 9.66 -25.45 -9.73
CA LEU A 137 9.11 -26.81 -9.65
C LEU A 137 9.50 -27.66 -10.86
N LYS A 138 9.51 -27.10 -12.08
CA LYS A 138 10.00 -27.79 -13.27
C LYS A 138 11.46 -28.19 -13.13
N LYS A 139 12.33 -27.26 -12.71
CA LYS A 139 13.76 -27.55 -12.50
C LYS A 139 13.99 -28.59 -11.42
N GLN A 140 13.23 -28.54 -10.33
CA GLN A 140 13.28 -29.53 -9.26
C GLN A 140 12.82 -30.91 -9.74
N SER A 141 11.72 -30.97 -10.51
CA SER A 141 11.23 -32.22 -11.09
C SER A 141 12.24 -32.84 -12.07
N GLU A 142 12.89 -32.04 -12.91
CA GLU A 142 13.92 -32.51 -13.84
C GLU A 142 15.20 -32.97 -13.11
N GLY A 143 15.56 -32.30 -12.01
CA GLY A 143 16.66 -32.71 -11.15
C GLY A 143 16.37 -34.05 -10.48
N LEU A 144 15.17 -34.19 -9.90
CA LEU A 144 14.73 -35.42 -9.24
C LEU A 144 14.66 -36.60 -10.22
N SER A 145 14.11 -36.40 -11.42
CA SER A 145 14.08 -37.44 -12.47
C SER A 145 15.49 -37.88 -12.88
N ARG A 146 16.46 -36.94 -12.95
CA ARG A 146 17.86 -37.27 -13.26
C ARG A 146 18.51 -38.07 -12.15
N GLU A 147 18.32 -37.69 -10.90
CA GLU A 147 18.85 -38.43 -9.75
C GLU A 147 18.22 -39.82 -9.62
N TYR A 148 16.91 -39.94 -9.84
CA TYR A 148 16.22 -41.22 -9.86
C TYR A 148 16.78 -42.15 -10.95
N ASN A 149 16.96 -41.66 -12.17
CA ASN A 149 17.56 -42.44 -13.25
C ASN A 149 19.01 -42.84 -12.92
N ALA A 150 19.81 -41.92 -12.39
CA ALA A 150 21.19 -42.21 -12.00
C ALA A 150 21.27 -43.23 -10.85
N LEU A 151 20.35 -43.17 -9.88
CA LEU A 151 20.26 -44.14 -8.80
C LEU A 151 19.79 -45.50 -9.31
N SER A 152 18.80 -45.53 -10.22
CA SER A 152 18.34 -46.74 -10.90
C SER A 152 19.47 -47.41 -11.69
N ASP A 153 20.27 -46.63 -12.42
CA ASP A 153 21.44 -47.13 -13.16
C ASP A 153 22.52 -47.67 -12.22
N LYS A 154 22.79 -47.00 -11.10
CA LYS A 154 23.73 -47.47 -10.08
C LYS A 154 23.25 -48.76 -9.41
N TYR A 155 21.98 -48.80 -9.01
CA TYR A 155 21.37 -49.98 -8.41
C TYR A 155 21.37 -51.17 -9.39
N SER A 156 21.08 -50.92 -10.66
CA SER A 156 21.13 -51.94 -11.71
C SER A 156 22.56 -52.47 -11.92
N LYS A 157 23.58 -51.61 -11.79
CA LYS A 157 24.99 -52.02 -11.88
C LYS A 157 25.50 -52.76 -10.63
N GLU A 158 25.09 -52.35 -9.43
CA GLU A 158 25.47 -53.01 -8.18
C GLU A 158 24.76 -54.36 -7.97
N ASN A 159 23.55 -54.55 -8.53
CA ASN A 159 22.78 -55.79 -8.40
C ASN A 159 22.81 -56.68 -9.66
N ALA A 160 23.68 -56.39 -10.64
CA ALA A 160 23.82 -57.19 -11.86
C ALA A 160 24.56 -58.53 -11.65
N ASP A 161 25.05 -58.83 -10.44
CA ASP A 161 25.97 -59.96 -10.20
C ASP A 161 25.57 -60.93 -9.07
N ASP A 162 24.30 -60.95 -8.63
CA ASP A 162 23.86 -61.90 -7.58
C ASP A 162 22.67 -62.80 -7.95
N THR A 163 22.53 -63.12 -9.25
CA THR A 163 21.81 -64.34 -9.64
C THR A 163 22.81 -65.37 -10.14
N PRO A 164 23.17 -66.41 -9.36
CA PRO A 164 23.94 -67.50 -9.89
C PRO A 164 23.11 -68.17 -10.98
N LYS A 165 23.61 -68.15 -12.22
CA LYS A 165 23.09 -69.00 -13.29
C LYS A 165 23.13 -70.43 -12.77
N LYS A 166 21.97 -70.97 -12.43
CA LYS A 166 21.83 -72.38 -12.08
C LYS A 166 21.94 -73.17 -13.38
N ASP A 167 23.17 -73.57 -13.70
CA ASP A 167 23.42 -74.59 -14.72
C ASP A 167 22.84 -75.92 -14.22
N ARG A 168 21.69 -76.30 -14.76
CA ARG A 168 21.36 -77.69 -15.12
C ARG A 168 20.16 -77.76 -16.05
#